data_AF-A0A356X633-F1
#
_entry.id   AF-A0A356X633-F1
#
_cell.length_a   1.000
_cell.length_b   1.000
_cell.length_c   1.000
_cell.angle_alpha   90.00
_cell.angle_beta   90.00
_cell.angle_gamma   90.00
#
_symmetry.space_group_name_H-M   'P 1'
#
loop_
_entity.id
_entity.type
_entity.pdbx_description
1 polymer ?
#
loop_
_entity_poly.entity_id
_entity_poly.type
_entity_poly.pdbx_seq_one_letter_code
_entity_poly.pdbx_strand_id
1 'polypeptide(L)'
;MNQVSDANLTVPADNWAGIKVKAEKSALGQSSAKFTLSSDKAIFTTLTSSYFSEVYANTPWHIAVRFSEETGSPLFTTDDRADGVKNYKVDFIGHQYDLDVQIAKFQVSGSIARADYGKFLSGNKSVFLGANRTDIVGSLVDITDAKFLYLNVWDDFLEDEEIVEHAKSLENIGRARPLFNKKDNQGDSNLAGDSLALSWQFDNVSDDIAGGKSSILDLSSGSAQHVAHYGPAVGYKYPATTHGIQDQVDHVHQEFLGNVKYIPIDNLYSRSKIEIKDREVDTFQLDSRPVTYMHSFEKSMYQAISKEMMNFLAGAAAFNTIIGEPVYKYRQEYKSLEKLRERFFARVENEIDLERFIEYYKWIDSSLGKMLQQLQPATSAMNLGMQDVVESHALERNKYKHHAPQLNYKDPKNLEARVIAQPERGYSWARGHHPISDSQEDNCLWWSSRAESTAGALLLPSAITAEREALRLIANSERDGNTDAERNFTRPYNISAEISNTLTLGGNGRTNNEPGSLSTIVNAGNRFELAANEIVREQVC
;
A
#
# COMPACT_ATOMS: atom_id res chain seq x y z
N MET A 1 -14.82 -34.84 -10.75
CA MET A 1 -14.76 -35.44 -9.40
C MET A 1 -13.62 -36.42 -9.42
N ASN A 2 -12.45 -36.03 -8.91
CA ASN A 2 -11.39 -36.99 -8.56
C ASN A 2 -11.70 -37.54 -7.17
N GLN A 3 -12.91 -38.09 -6.99
CA GLN A 3 -13.15 -38.95 -5.85
C GLN A 3 -12.40 -40.23 -6.14
N VAL A 4 -11.39 -40.52 -5.33
CA VAL A 4 -10.82 -41.86 -5.26
C VAL A 4 -11.86 -42.70 -4.51
N SER A 5 -12.91 -43.11 -5.22
CA SER A 5 -14.01 -43.94 -4.71
C SER A 5 -13.82 -45.42 -5.02
N ASP A 6 -12.65 -45.81 -5.53
CA ASP A 6 -12.35 -47.21 -5.78
C ASP A 6 -12.32 -48.00 -4.47
N ALA A 7 -13.10 -49.08 -4.44
CA ALA A 7 -13.25 -49.95 -3.28
C ALA A 7 -11.95 -50.66 -2.88
N ASN A 8 -10.96 -50.69 -3.78
CA ASN A 8 -9.65 -51.31 -3.57
C ASN A 8 -8.55 -50.31 -3.95
N LEU A 9 -8.30 -49.34 -3.07
CA LEU A 9 -7.00 -48.67 -3.07
C LEU A 9 -5.92 -49.73 -2.85
N THR A 10 -4.81 -49.65 -3.55
CA THR A 10 -3.64 -50.51 -3.33
C THR A 10 -2.41 -49.62 -3.27
N VAL A 11 -1.62 -49.78 -2.21
CA VAL A 11 -0.36 -49.06 -2.08
C VAL A 11 0.70 -49.86 -2.83
N PRO A 12 1.35 -49.31 -3.89
CA PRO A 12 2.39 -50.02 -4.60
C PRO A 12 3.53 -50.42 -3.67
N ALA A 13 4.11 -51.61 -3.88
CA ALA A 13 5.28 -52.05 -3.10
C ALA A 13 6.47 -51.07 -3.22
N ASP A 14 6.53 -50.32 -4.33
CA ASP A 14 7.48 -49.24 -4.57
C ASP A 14 6.89 -47.85 -4.33
N ASN A 15 6.41 -47.60 -3.10
CA ASN A 15 5.85 -46.32 -2.70
C ASN A 15 6.92 -45.30 -2.27
N TRP A 16 7.47 -44.55 -3.23
CA TRP A 16 8.42 -43.46 -2.97
C TRP A 16 7.76 -42.21 -2.37
N ALA A 17 6.44 -42.06 -2.52
CA ALA A 17 5.66 -40.94 -1.98
C ALA A 17 5.12 -41.18 -0.56
N GLY A 18 5.29 -42.40 -0.03
CA GLY A 18 4.74 -42.85 1.24
C GLY A 18 5.46 -42.24 2.44
N ILE A 19 4.74 -41.39 3.16
CA ILE A 19 5.19 -40.78 4.42
C ILE A 19 4.09 -40.97 5.46
N LYS A 20 4.51 -41.25 6.70
CA LYS A 20 3.62 -41.44 7.85
C LYS A 20 4.09 -40.58 9.01
N VAL A 21 3.19 -39.74 9.49
CA VAL A 21 3.33 -38.94 10.72
C VAL A 21 2.50 -39.62 11.79
N LYS A 22 3.10 -39.90 12.96
CA LYS A 22 2.40 -40.53 14.08
C LYS A 22 2.87 -39.96 15.41
N ALA A 23 1.93 -39.81 16.34
CA ALA A 23 2.21 -39.58 17.75
C ALA A 23 2.29 -40.94 18.45
N GLU A 24 3.45 -41.28 19.00
CA GLU A 24 3.71 -42.54 19.69
C GLU A 24 3.70 -42.29 21.20
N LYS A 25 2.74 -42.89 21.90
CA LYS A 25 2.68 -42.85 23.36
C LYS A 25 3.84 -43.61 23.99
N SER A 26 4.33 -43.10 25.12
CA SER A 26 5.35 -43.79 25.92
C SER A 26 4.84 -45.15 26.45
N ALA A 27 3.61 -45.18 26.95
CA ALA A 27 2.94 -46.39 27.42
C ALA A 27 1.41 -46.22 27.31
N LEU A 28 0.69 -47.35 27.35
CA LEU A 28 -0.78 -47.34 27.34
C LEU A 28 -1.29 -46.63 28.62
N GLY A 29 -2.02 -45.52 28.45
CA GLY A 29 -2.56 -44.72 29.56
C GLY A 29 -1.68 -43.54 30.02
N GLN A 30 -0.45 -43.39 29.51
CA GLN A 30 0.33 -42.16 29.74
C GLN A 30 -0.09 -41.06 28.77
N SER A 31 -0.07 -39.81 29.26
CA SER A 31 -0.34 -38.62 28.43
C SER A 31 0.87 -38.14 27.63
N SER A 32 2.06 -38.74 27.88
CA SER A 32 3.30 -38.40 27.20
C SER A 32 3.44 -39.11 25.85
N ALA A 33 3.85 -38.35 24.85
CA ALA A 33 4.04 -38.85 23.49
C ALA A 33 5.24 -38.20 22.81
N LYS A 34 5.83 -38.93 21.85
CA LYS A 34 6.79 -38.39 20.89
C LYS A 34 6.15 -38.37 19.51
N PHE A 35 6.56 -37.42 18.68
CA PHE A 35 6.13 -37.36 17.29
C PHE A 35 7.19 -38.00 16.42
N THR A 36 6.78 -38.86 15.49
CA THR A 36 7.69 -39.54 14.57
C THR A 36 7.23 -39.41 13.12
N LEU A 37 8.17 -39.10 12.25
CA LEU A 37 8.01 -39.00 10.80
C LEU A 37 8.82 -40.12 10.15
N SER A 38 8.14 -40.98 9.39
CA SER A 38 8.74 -42.12 8.72
C SER A 38 8.37 -42.15 7.24
N SER A 39 9.23 -42.74 6.41
CA SER A 39 8.95 -42.98 5.00
C SER A 39 8.98 -44.48 4.71
N ASP A 40 8.07 -44.96 3.86
CA ASP A 40 7.96 -46.38 3.49
C ASP A 40 9.23 -46.91 2.80
N LYS A 41 9.90 -46.06 2.00
CA LYS A 41 11.16 -46.38 1.32
C LYS A 41 12.41 -45.78 1.97
N ALA A 42 12.25 -45.20 3.17
CA ALA A 42 13.35 -44.57 3.91
C ALA A 42 14.11 -43.52 3.08
N ILE A 43 13.39 -42.68 2.32
CA ILE A 43 13.99 -41.57 1.55
C ILE A 43 14.73 -40.54 2.44
N PHE A 44 14.41 -40.55 3.74
CA PHE A 44 15.12 -39.88 4.82
C PHE A 44 15.17 -40.82 6.04
N THR A 45 16.14 -40.60 6.94
CA THR A 45 16.18 -41.26 8.24
C THR A 45 14.98 -40.87 9.09
N THR A 46 14.29 -41.83 9.70
CA THR A 46 13.12 -41.57 10.56
C THR A 46 13.41 -40.46 11.56
N LEU A 47 12.63 -39.38 11.48
CA LEU A 47 12.80 -38.22 12.35
C LEU A 47 11.89 -38.40 13.56
N THR A 48 12.44 -38.18 14.75
CA THR A 48 11.70 -38.34 16.01
C THR A 48 11.92 -37.12 16.90
N SER A 49 10.84 -36.57 17.44
CA SER A 49 10.92 -35.54 18.47
C SER A 49 11.33 -36.13 19.82
N SER A 50 11.69 -35.27 20.77
CA SER A 50 11.70 -35.62 22.19
C SER A 50 10.30 -36.00 22.68
N TYR A 51 10.22 -36.71 23.80
CA TYR A 51 8.96 -36.93 24.50
C TYR A 51 8.46 -35.62 25.09
N PHE A 52 7.19 -35.31 24.83
CA PHE A 52 6.47 -34.22 25.47
C PHE A 52 5.46 -34.80 26.45
N SER A 53 5.34 -34.18 27.62
CA SER A 53 4.28 -34.48 28.58
C SER A 53 2.96 -33.88 28.12
N GLU A 54 1.83 -34.48 28.55
CA GLU A 54 0.50 -33.88 28.38
C GLU A 54 0.03 -33.64 26.94
N VAL A 55 0.64 -34.30 25.96
CA VAL A 55 0.19 -34.28 24.55
C VAL A 55 -1.25 -34.79 24.43
N TYR A 56 -1.61 -35.80 25.22
CA TYR A 56 -2.95 -36.37 25.25
C TYR A 56 -3.85 -35.79 26.36
N ALA A 57 -3.46 -34.69 26.99
CA ALA A 57 -4.26 -34.00 28.02
C ALA A 57 -5.11 -32.86 27.41
N ASN A 58 -5.74 -33.12 26.27
CA ASN A 58 -6.53 -32.16 25.51
C ASN A 58 -5.77 -30.88 25.10
N THR A 59 -4.49 -31.04 24.74
CA THR A 59 -3.66 -29.92 24.26
C THR A 59 -3.60 -29.94 22.73
N PRO A 60 -3.92 -28.83 22.04
CA PRO A 60 -3.83 -28.78 20.58
C PRO A 60 -2.37 -28.67 20.13
N TRP A 61 -1.99 -29.52 19.19
CA TRP A 61 -0.66 -29.50 18.56
C TRP A 61 -0.80 -29.22 17.07
N HIS A 62 -0.07 -28.22 16.57
CA HIS A 62 0.06 -27.96 15.15
C HIS A 62 1.32 -28.65 14.63
N ILE A 63 1.15 -29.60 13.72
CA ILE A 63 2.24 -30.41 13.16
C ILE A 63 2.37 -30.11 11.67
N ALA A 64 3.56 -29.71 11.24
CA ALA A 64 3.88 -29.38 9.87
C ALA A 64 5.04 -30.25 9.36
N VAL A 65 4.91 -30.74 8.13
CA VAL A 65 6.00 -31.41 7.39
C VAL A 65 6.27 -30.57 6.16
N ARG A 66 7.51 -30.08 6.03
CA ARG A 66 7.96 -29.30 4.89
C ARG A 66 9.06 -30.06 4.16
N PHE A 67 9.00 -30.14 2.85
CA PHE A 67 10.17 -30.50 2.05
C PHE A 67 10.67 -29.27 1.30
N SER A 68 11.97 -29.19 1.14
CA SER A 68 12.63 -28.08 0.44
C SER A 68 14.03 -28.48 0.02
N GLU A 69 14.67 -27.76 -0.89
CA GLU A 69 16.11 -27.81 -1.09
C GLU A 69 16.82 -27.29 0.17
N GLU A 70 18.02 -27.81 0.44
CA GLU A 70 18.86 -27.39 1.57
C GLU A 70 19.23 -25.89 1.46
N THR A 71 19.27 -25.36 0.23
CA THR A 71 19.41 -23.93 -0.08
C THR A 71 18.08 -23.15 -0.11
N GLY A 72 16.94 -23.78 0.20
CA GLY A 72 15.64 -23.12 0.39
C GLY A 72 14.69 -23.07 -0.82
N SER A 73 14.80 -24.02 -1.75
CA SER A 73 13.91 -24.12 -2.92
C SER A 73 12.78 -25.16 -2.74
N PRO A 74 11.70 -25.12 -3.54
CA PRO A 74 10.42 -25.74 -3.19
C PRO A 74 10.29 -27.25 -3.40
N LEU A 75 9.12 -27.73 -2.95
CA LEU A 75 8.66 -29.10 -3.00
C LEU A 75 8.61 -29.69 -4.42
N PHE A 76 8.09 -29.02 -5.46
CA PHE A 76 7.73 -29.71 -6.71
C PHE A 76 8.59 -29.43 -7.97
N THR A 77 9.74 -28.74 -7.83
CA THR A 77 10.67 -28.54 -8.96
C THR A 77 11.92 -29.41 -8.89
N THR A 78 12.24 -30.05 -10.01
CA THR A 78 13.63 -30.37 -10.38
C THR A 78 14.19 -29.20 -11.18
N ASP A 79 14.87 -28.26 -10.52
CA ASP A 79 15.61 -27.22 -11.25
C ASP A 79 16.95 -27.81 -11.74
N ASP A 80 17.00 -28.15 -13.03
CA ASP A 80 18.15 -28.72 -13.73
C ASP A 80 19.26 -27.70 -14.03
N ARG A 81 19.15 -26.44 -13.57
CA ARG A 81 20.23 -25.46 -13.71
C ARG A 81 21.34 -25.69 -12.68
N ALA A 82 22.44 -26.28 -13.17
CA ALA A 82 23.71 -26.59 -12.50
C ALA A 82 23.73 -27.79 -11.52
N ASP A 83 23.07 -28.86 -11.94
CA ASP A 83 23.43 -30.29 -11.97
C ASP A 83 24.52 -31.00 -11.12
N GLY A 84 25.02 -30.43 -10.02
CA GLY A 84 26.03 -31.13 -9.20
C GLY A 84 25.68 -31.39 -7.72
N VAL A 85 25.04 -30.44 -7.04
CA VAL A 85 25.07 -30.36 -5.56
C VAL A 85 23.80 -29.73 -4.97
N LYS A 86 22.61 -30.07 -5.47
CA LYS A 86 21.37 -29.67 -4.80
C LYS A 86 20.92 -30.81 -3.90
N ASN A 87 21.15 -30.64 -2.61
CA ASN A 87 20.61 -31.52 -1.57
C ASN A 87 19.20 -31.07 -1.23
N TYR A 88 18.34 -32.03 -0.90
CA TYR A 88 17.00 -31.75 -0.42
C TYR A 88 16.93 -32.07 1.08
N LYS A 89 15.97 -31.48 1.76
CA LYS A 89 15.70 -31.70 3.17
C LYS A 89 14.21 -31.82 3.43
N VAL A 90 13.89 -32.55 4.49
CA VAL A 90 12.59 -32.58 5.14
C VAL A 90 12.73 -31.93 6.51
N ASP A 91 11.88 -30.96 6.80
CA ASP A 91 11.74 -30.34 8.11
C ASP A 91 10.45 -30.85 8.76
N PHE A 92 10.58 -31.46 9.93
CA PHE A 92 9.47 -31.90 10.75
C PHE A 92 9.31 -30.96 11.94
N ILE A 93 8.22 -30.20 11.94
CA ILE A 93 7.99 -29.08 12.83
C ILE A 93 6.72 -29.34 13.63
N GLY A 94 6.75 -29.02 14.93
CA GLY A 94 5.56 -29.04 15.77
C GLY A 94 5.54 -27.87 16.73
N HIS A 95 4.37 -27.25 16.87
CA HIS A 95 4.13 -26.13 17.74
C HIS A 95 2.93 -26.39 18.65
N GLN A 96 3.08 -26.03 19.93
CA GLN A 96 1.99 -25.96 20.88
C GLN A 96 1.85 -24.51 21.34
N TYR A 97 0.67 -23.94 21.09
CA TYR A 97 0.29 -22.62 21.54
C TYR A 97 -0.88 -22.71 22.51
N ASP A 98 -0.82 -21.89 23.54
CA ASP A 98 -1.99 -21.50 24.32
C ASP A 98 -2.23 -20.02 24.07
N LEU A 99 -3.25 -19.74 23.26
CA LEU A 99 -3.51 -18.42 22.67
C LEU A 99 -2.25 -17.91 21.92
N ASP A 100 -1.63 -16.81 22.38
CA ASP A 100 -0.43 -16.23 21.76
C ASP A 100 0.88 -16.71 22.43
N VAL A 101 0.79 -17.52 23.49
CA VAL A 101 1.96 -17.99 24.25
C VAL A 101 2.40 -19.36 23.74
N GLN A 102 3.65 -19.45 23.31
CA GLN A 102 4.25 -20.71 22.89
C GLN A 102 4.66 -21.55 24.10
N ILE A 103 4.03 -22.71 24.30
CA ILE A 103 4.34 -23.63 25.40
C ILE A 103 5.49 -24.55 25.01
N ALA A 104 5.39 -25.18 23.84
CA ALA A 104 6.36 -26.17 23.38
C ALA A 104 6.59 -26.05 21.86
N LYS A 105 7.79 -26.45 21.43
CA LYS A 105 8.13 -26.62 20.02
C LYS A 105 9.17 -27.70 19.79
N PHE A 106 9.15 -28.26 18.59
CA PHE A 106 10.27 -29.00 18.04
C PHE A 106 10.43 -28.69 16.56
N GLN A 107 11.66 -28.82 16.08
CA GLN A 107 12.00 -28.79 14.67
C GLN A 107 13.16 -29.77 14.47
N VAL A 108 12.92 -30.80 13.67
CA VAL A 108 13.89 -31.85 13.36
C VAL A 108 14.00 -31.95 11.84
N SER A 109 15.22 -31.90 11.30
CA SER A 109 15.45 -31.94 9.87
C SER A 109 16.16 -33.22 9.45
N GLY A 110 15.87 -33.73 8.25
CA GLY A 110 16.54 -34.86 7.62
C GLY A 110 16.93 -34.51 6.19
N SER A 111 18.05 -35.06 5.69
CA SER A 111 18.48 -34.87 4.31
C SER A 111 17.87 -35.93 3.38
N ILE A 112 17.66 -35.54 2.12
CA ILE A 112 17.11 -36.38 1.04
C ILE A 112 18.00 -36.21 -0.19
N ALA A 113 18.35 -37.32 -0.84
CA ALA A 113 19.10 -37.30 -2.08
C ALA A 113 18.23 -36.84 -3.26
N ARG A 114 18.81 -36.10 -4.23
CA ARG A 114 18.08 -35.60 -5.41
C ARG A 114 17.33 -36.67 -6.19
N ALA A 115 17.95 -37.83 -6.40
CA ALA A 115 17.33 -38.92 -7.14
C ALA A 115 16.06 -39.46 -6.44
N ASP A 116 16.08 -39.53 -5.12
CA ASP A 116 14.94 -40.01 -4.33
C ASP A 116 13.86 -38.94 -4.23
N TYR A 117 14.26 -37.67 -4.13
CA TYR A 117 13.36 -36.53 -4.18
C TYR A 117 12.60 -36.45 -5.51
N GLY A 118 13.28 -36.57 -6.66
CA GLY A 118 12.61 -36.56 -7.97
C GLY A 118 11.54 -37.65 -8.10
N LYS A 119 11.80 -38.85 -7.55
CA LYS A 119 10.81 -39.93 -7.48
C LYS A 119 9.66 -39.60 -6.55
N PHE A 120 9.95 -39.01 -5.38
CA PHE A 120 8.92 -38.54 -4.45
C PHE A 120 7.95 -37.56 -5.12
N LEU A 121 8.43 -36.64 -5.97
CA LEU A 121 7.58 -35.67 -6.68
C LEU A 121 6.75 -36.26 -7.79
N SER A 122 7.34 -37.14 -8.59
CA SER A 122 6.62 -37.82 -9.67
C SER A 122 5.57 -38.81 -9.19
N GLY A 123 5.62 -39.22 -7.91
CA GLY A 123 4.70 -40.18 -7.33
C GLY A 123 3.31 -39.58 -7.05
N ASN A 124 2.27 -40.33 -7.42
CA ASN A 124 0.89 -39.98 -7.05
C ASN A 124 0.74 -40.00 -5.52
N LYS A 125 0.12 -38.94 -4.98
CA LYS A 125 -0.08 -38.78 -3.53
C LYS A 125 -1.57 -38.90 -3.21
N SER A 126 -1.88 -39.79 -2.29
CA SER A 126 -3.19 -39.89 -1.66
C SER A 126 -3.02 -39.60 -0.18
N VAL A 127 -3.90 -38.78 0.37
CA VAL A 127 -3.82 -38.39 1.78
C VAL A 127 -4.86 -39.15 2.58
N PHE A 128 -4.46 -39.63 3.76
CA PHE A 128 -5.37 -40.24 4.73
C PHE A 128 -5.08 -39.64 6.10
N LEU A 129 -6.11 -39.59 6.94
CA LEU A 129 -6.03 -39.04 8.29
C LEU A 129 -6.68 -40.02 9.27
N GLY A 130 -6.03 -40.25 10.40
CA GLY A 130 -6.49 -41.16 11.43
C GLY A 130 -5.80 -42.53 11.39
N ALA A 131 -6.57 -43.60 11.54
CA ALA A 131 -6.03 -44.95 11.71
C ALA A 131 -5.31 -45.45 10.46
N ASN A 132 -4.15 -46.08 10.64
CA ASN A 132 -3.40 -46.69 9.55
C ASN A 132 -3.99 -48.06 9.22
N ARG A 133 -4.29 -48.30 7.94
CA ARG A 133 -4.86 -49.56 7.44
C ARG A 133 -4.02 -50.10 6.29
N THR A 134 -4.05 -51.41 6.09
CA THR A 134 -3.47 -52.03 4.89
C THR A 134 -4.16 -51.47 3.66
N ASP A 135 -3.39 -50.99 2.68
CA ASP A 135 -3.91 -50.42 1.45
C ASP A 135 -4.98 -49.32 1.63
N ILE A 136 -4.85 -48.50 2.69
CA ILE A 136 -5.75 -47.39 3.07
C ILE A 136 -7.15 -47.82 3.56
N VAL A 137 -7.74 -48.85 2.94
CA VAL A 137 -9.14 -49.27 3.17
C VAL A 137 -9.24 -50.66 3.83
N GLY A 138 -8.15 -51.43 3.86
CA GLY A 138 -8.12 -52.81 4.35
C GLY A 138 -8.14 -52.95 5.88
N SER A 139 -7.45 -54.00 6.36
CA SER A 139 -7.35 -54.32 7.79
C SER A 139 -6.60 -53.24 8.58
N LEU A 140 -6.99 -53.06 9.84
CA LEU A 140 -6.39 -52.10 10.77
C LEU A 140 -4.95 -52.52 11.14
N VAL A 141 -4.00 -51.61 10.97
CA VAL A 141 -2.58 -51.80 11.32
C VAL A 141 -2.26 -51.03 12.60
N ASP A 142 -2.48 -49.71 12.59
CA ASP A 142 -2.27 -48.84 13.76
C ASP A 142 -3.58 -48.14 14.11
N ILE A 143 -3.97 -48.24 15.38
CA ILE A 143 -5.14 -47.54 15.94
C ILE A 143 -4.75 -46.08 16.20
N THR A 144 -5.67 -45.16 15.88
CA THR A 144 -5.56 -43.76 16.28
C THR A 144 -6.52 -43.47 17.44
N ASP A 145 -6.08 -42.65 18.37
CA ASP A 145 -6.87 -42.06 19.44
C ASP A 145 -6.77 -40.52 19.46
N ALA A 146 -6.13 -39.93 18.44
CA ALA A 146 -6.03 -38.50 18.25
C ALA A 146 -7.32 -37.93 17.62
N LYS A 147 -7.69 -36.73 18.07
CA LYS A 147 -8.71 -35.88 17.43
C LYS A 147 -8.00 -34.96 16.44
N PHE A 148 -8.62 -34.75 15.29
CA PHE A 148 -8.06 -33.90 14.23
C PHE A 148 -8.99 -32.71 13.99
N LEU A 149 -8.40 -31.52 13.84
CA LEU A 149 -9.14 -30.27 13.63
C LEU A 149 -9.20 -29.89 12.15
N TYR A 150 -8.06 -29.98 11.46
CA TYR A 150 -7.95 -29.73 10.04
C TYR A 150 -6.75 -30.45 9.44
N LEU A 151 -6.73 -30.53 8.12
CA LEU A 151 -5.58 -30.93 7.32
C LEU A 151 -5.50 -30.07 6.08
N ASN A 152 -4.38 -29.35 5.95
CA ASN A 152 -4.13 -28.47 4.82
C ASN A 152 -2.85 -28.89 4.09
N VAL A 153 -2.86 -28.79 2.76
CA VAL A 153 -1.70 -29.11 1.92
C VAL A 153 -1.46 -27.97 0.95
N TRP A 154 -0.21 -27.54 0.86
CA TRP A 154 0.24 -26.51 -0.08
C TRP A 154 1.20 -27.10 -1.10
N ASP A 155 1.10 -26.58 -2.32
CA ASP A 155 1.94 -26.84 -3.47
C ASP A 155 3.28 -26.08 -3.42
N ASP A 156 3.41 -25.09 -2.52
CA ASP A 156 4.67 -24.38 -2.30
C ASP A 156 5.12 -24.54 -0.85
N PHE A 157 6.41 -24.39 -0.58
CA PHE A 157 6.93 -24.47 0.79
C PHE A 157 6.38 -23.30 1.63
N LEU A 158 6.08 -23.55 2.90
CA LEU A 158 5.68 -22.54 3.86
C LEU A 158 6.90 -21.96 4.59
N GLU A 159 6.91 -20.65 4.79
CA GLU A 159 7.91 -19.96 5.62
C GLU A 159 7.66 -20.23 7.11
N ASP A 160 8.70 -20.13 7.95
CA ASP A 160 8.58 -20.46 9.38
C ASP A 160 7.59 -19.52 10.10
N GLU A 161 7.52 -18.25 9.68
CA GLU A 161 6.54 -17.28 10.18
C GLU A 161 5.10 -17.67 9.82
N GLU A 162 4.89 -18.22 8.62
CA GLU A 162 3.55 -18.67 8.18
C GLU A 162 3.07 -19.86 9.02
N ILE A 163 3.96 -20.83 9.29
CA ILE A 163 3.66 -22.00 10.12
C ILE A 163 3.30 -21.58 11.56
N VAL A 164 3.98 -20.57 12.10
CA VAL A 164 3.68 -20.02 13.42
C VAL A 164 2.29 -19.36 13.44
N GLU A 165 1.94 -18.58 12.43
CA GLU A 165 0.63 -17.94 12.36
C GLU A 165 -0.52 -18.95 12.18
N HIS A 166 -0.32 -20.01 11.38
CA HIS A 166 -1.28 -21.13 11.27
C HIS A 166 -1.43 -21.90 12.59
N ALA A 167 -0.36 -22.00 13.39
CA ALA A 167 -0.41 -22.64 14.70
C ALA A 167 -1.17 -21.81 15.75
N LYS A 168 -1.13 -20.48 15.66
CA LYS A 168 -1.85 -19.56 16.56
C LYS A 168 -3.34 -19.46 16.20
N SER A 169 -3.66 -19.46 14.92
CA SER A 169 -5.01 -19.30 14.41
C SER A 169 -5.41 -20.46 13.51
N LEU A 170 -6.30 -21.32 14.02
CA LEU A 170 -6.80 -22.50 13.32
C LEU A 170 -7.55 -22.18 12.02
N GLU A 171 -8.13 -20.97 11.92
CA GLU A 171 -8.90 -20.51 10.76
C GLU A 171 -7.99 -19.92 9.66
N ASN A 172 -6.72 -19.67 9.96
CA ASN A 172 -5.80 -19.03 9.03
C ASN A 172 -5.24 -20.05 8.04
N ILE A 173 -5.52 -19.83 6.75
CA ILE A 173 -4.98 -20.60 5.62
C ILE A 173 -4.11 -19.72 4.70
N GLY A 174 -3.93 -18.46 5.07
CA GLY A 174 -3.30 -17.43 4.27
C GLY A 174 -1.78 -17.54 4.22
N ARG A 175 -1.21 -16.82 3.26
CA ARG A 175 0.25 -16.68 3.06
C ARG A 175 0.70 -15.29 3.50
N ALA A 176 1.95 -15.14 3.94
CA ALA A 176 2.53 -13.85 4.34
C ALA A 176 2.65 -12.89 3.16
N ARG A 177 2.96 -13.43 1.97
CA ARG A 177 3.17 -12.66 0.74
C ARG A 177 2.35 -13.23 -0.42
N PRO A 178 1.01 -13.13 -0.37
CA PRO A 178 0.14 -13.86 -1.30
C PRO A 178 0.23 -13.39 -2.75
N LEU A 179 0.73 -12.17 -2.99
CA LEU A 179 0.84 -11.57 -4.33
C LEU A 179 2.22 -11.72 -4.97
N PHE A 180 3.17 -12.33 -4.26
CA PHE A 180 4.43 -12.70 -4.87
C PHE A 180 4.23 -13.94 -5.72
N ASN A 181 4.98 -14.05 -6.81
CA ASN A 181 4.97 -15.27 -7.60
C ASN A 181 5.40 -16.44 -6.71
N LYS A 182 4.73 -17.59 -6.88
CA LYS A 182 5.24 -18.86 -6.38
C LYS A 182 6.69 -19.01 -6.87
N LYS A 183 7.55 -19.54 -6.01
CA LYS A 183 8.94 -19.79 -6.41
C LYS A 183 9.03 -20.93 -7.43
N ASP A 184 8.10 -21.89 -7.34
CA ASP A 184 7.84 -22.91 -8.36
C ASP A 184 6.83 -22.36 -9.37
N ASN A 185 7.35 -21.89 -10.49
CA ASN A 185 6.51 -21.41 -11.56
C ASN A 185 7.23 -21.75 -12.86
N GLN A 186 6.71 -22.71 -13.62
CA GLN A 186 7.28 -23.20 -14.88
C GLN A 186 7.18 -22.17 -16.02
N GLY A 187 7.38 -20.88 -15.71
CA GLY A 187 7.19 -19.75 -16.61
C GLY A 187 5.80 -19.10 -16.52
N ASP A 188 4.86 -19.67 -15.76
CA ASP A 188 3.55 -19.06 -15.54
C ASP A 188 3.63 -17.90 -14.53
N SER A 189 2.52 -17.25 -14.18
CA SER A 189 2.47 -16.16 -13.19
C SER A 189 1.60 -16.52 -11.99
N ASN A 190 1.75 -17.75 -11.49
CA ASN A 190 1.03 -18.23 -10.32
C ASN A 190 1.52 -17.52 -9.06
N LEU A 191 0.58 -17.08 -8.23
CA LEU A 191 0.88 -16.35 -7.01
C LEU A 191 0.92 -17.30 -5.80
N ALA A 192 1.70 -16.95 -4.79
CA ALA A 192 1.86 -17.75 -3.57
C ALA A 192 0.51 -17.97 -2.85
N GLY A 193 -0.41 -16.99 -2.89
CA GLY A 193 -1.75 -17.14 -2.31
C GLY A 193 -2.61 -18.24 -2.97
N ASP A 194 -2.25 -18.69 -4.17
CA ASP A 194 -2.92 -19.78 -4.89
C ASP A 194 -2.17 -21.12 -4.72
N SER A 195 -1.36 -21.28 -3.67
CA SER A 195 -0.63 -22.52 -3.38
C SER A 195 -1.43 -23.55 -2.61
N LEU A 196 -2.57 -23.20 -2.02
CA LEU A 196 -3.39 -24.13 -1.26
C LEU A 196 -4.01 -25.18 -2.21
N ALA A 197 -3.57 -26.43 -2.09
CA ALA A 197 -4.03 -27.54 -2.92
C ALA A 197 -5.19 -28.32 -2.28
N LEU A 198 -5.19 -28.41 -0.94
CA LEU A 198 -6.19 -29.16 -0.19
C LEU A 198 -6.45 -28.47 1.15
N SER A 199 -7.72 -28.38 1.55
CA SER A 199 -8.12 -27.90 2.87
C SER A 199 -9.30 -28.70 3.40
N TRP A 200 -9.04 -29.66 4.28
CA TRP A 200 -10.08 -30.36 5.03
C TRP A 200 -10.30 -29.69 6.38
N GLN A 201 -11.51 -29.22 6.61
CA GLN A 201 -11.98 -28.78 7.91
C GLN A 201 -13.17 -29.64 8.33
N PHE A 202 -13.25 -29.97 9.62
CA PHE A 202 -14.27 -30.91 10.13
C PHE A 202 -15.50 -30.21 10.74
N ASP A 203 -15.61 -28.88 10.60
CA ASP A 203 -16.69 -28.08 11.19
C ASP A 203 -18.09 -28.39 10.61
N ASN A 204 -18.14 -28.84 9.35
CA ASN A 204 -19.39 -29.12 8.61
C ASN A 204 -19.69 -30.62 8.48
N VAL A 205 -19.03 -31.48 9.26
CA VAL A 205 -19.28 -32.92 9.21
C VAL A 205 -20.51 -33.23 10.08
N SER A 206 -21.55 -33.78 9.47
CA SER A 206 -22.73 -34.26 10.19
C SER A 206 -22.48 -35.64 10.80
N ASP A 207 -22.99 -35.85 12.02
CA ASP A 207 -23.00 -37.15 12.70
C ASP A 207 -23.95 -38.18 12.06
N ASP A 208 -24.87 -37.75 11.18
CA ASP A 208 -25.82 -38.64 10.51
C ASP A 208 -25.14 -39.40 9.37
N ILE A 209 -24.63 -40.59 9.69
CA ILE A 209 -23.99 -41.49 8.74
C ILE A 209 -25.02 -42.47 8.17
N ALA A 210 -25.63 -42.13 7.03
CA ALA A 210 -26.35 -43.11 6.24
C ALA A 210 -25.36 -44.09 5.55
N GLY A 211 -25.18 -45.29 6.11
CA GLY A 211 -24.42 -46.38 5.48
C GLY A 211 -22.93 -46.50 5.87
N GLY A 212 -22.54 -46.06 7.05
CA GLY A 212 -21.18 -46.23 7.58
C GLY A 212 -20.09 -45.34 6.96
N LYS A 213 -20.47 -44.36 6.13
CA LYS A 213 -19.56 -43.39 5.47
C LYS A 213 -20.13 -41.97 5.52
N SER A 214 -19.28 -41.00 5.85
CA SER A 214 -19.54 -39.55 5.77
C SER A 214 -18.54 -38.91 4.82
N SER A 215 -18.96 -37.88 4.08
CA SER A 215 -18.09 -37.15 3.16
C SER A 215 -17.59 -35.87 3.81
N ILE A 216 -16.28 -35.66 3.75
CA ILE A 216 -15.64 -34.41 4.14
C ILE A 216 -15.46 -33.55 2.89
N LEU A 217 -15.93 -32.31 2.97
CA LEU A 217 -15.79 -31.32 1.92
C LEU A 217 -14.37 -30.75 1.93
N ASP A 218 -13.82 -30.56 0.74
CA ASP A 218 -12.61 -29.78 0.55
C ASP A 218 -13.00 -28.31 0.33
N LEU A 219 -12.52 -27.43 1.21
CA LEU A 219 -12.77 -25.99 1.14
C LEU A 219 -11.83 -25.28 0.15
N SER A 220 -10.88 -25.99 -0.45
CA SER A 220 -10.07 -25.42 -1.54
C SER A 220 -10.95 -25.07 -2.76
N SER A 221 -10.53 -24.05 -3.52
CA SER A 221 -11.22 -23.66 -4.76
C SER A 221 -10.85 -24.61 -5.89
N GLY A 222 -11.83 -25.18 -6.59
CA GLY A 222 -11.57 -26.06 -7.72
C GLY A 222 -12.70 -26.06 -8.74
N SER A 223 -12.32 -25.92 -10.01
CA SER A 223 -13.20 -25.91 -11.18
C SER A 223 -12.41 -26.29 -12.44
N ALA A 224 -13.08 -26.64 -13.53
CA ALA A 224 -12.39 -26.93 -14.80
C ALA A 224 -11.54 -25.74 -15.30
N GLN A 225 -11.98 -24.51 -15.02
CA GLN A 225 -11.24 -23.29 -15.31
C GLN A 225 -10.02 -23.12 -14.38
N HIS A 226 -10.15 -23.50 -13.10
CA HIS A 226 -9.03 -23.48 -12.16
C HIS A 226 -7.94 -24.49 -12.54
N VAL A 227 -8.30 -25.68 -13.05
CA VAL A 227 -7.32 -26.64 -13.57
C VAL A 227 -6.53 -26.06 -14.74
N ALA A 228 -7.20 -25.35 -15.65
CA ALA A 228 -6.54 -24.70 -16.77
C ALA A 228 -5.61 -23.55 -16.35
N HIS A 229 -5.92 -22.85 -15.24
CA HIS A 229 -5.16 -21.69 -14.79
C HIS A 229 -4.03 -22.01 -13.80
N TYR A 230 -4.28 -22.92 -12.85
CA TYR A 230 -3.38 -23.25 -11.74
C TYR A 230 -2.71 -24.62 -11.87
N GLY A 231 -3.05 -25.38 -12.90
CA GLY A 231 -2.53 -26.72 -13.12
C GLY A 231 -3.26 -27.81 -12.32
N PRO A 232 -2.88 -29.08 -12.52
CA PRO A 232 -3.59 -30.22 -11.97
C PRO A 232 -3.40 -30.40 -10.46
N ALA A 233 -2.33 -29.91 -9.85
CA ALA A 233 -2.06 -30.10 -8.42
C ALA A 233 -3.00 -29.27 -7.52
N VAL A 234 -3.29 -28.02 -7.91
CA VAL A 234 -4.14 -27.09 -7.14
C VAL A 234 -5.55 -26.99 -7.72
N GLY A 235 -5.72 -27.20 -9.03
CA GLY A 235 -7.00 -26.91 -9.69
C GLY A 235 -8.14 -27.90 -9.40
N TYR A 236 -7.84 -29.09 -8.89
CA TYR A 236 -8.84 -30.10 -8.54
C TYR A 236 -9.29 -29.94 -7.08
N LYS A 237 -10.58 -30.23 -6.80
CA LYS A 237 -11.07 -30.46 -5.43
C LYS A 237 -10.83 -31.92 -5.03
N TYR A 238 -10.36 -32.15 -3.80
CA TYR A 238 -10.08 -33.46 -3.24
C TYR A 238 -10.94 -33.76 -1.99
N PRO A 239 -12.24 -34.04 -2.14
CA PRO A 239 -13.09 -34.40 -1.00
C PRO A 239 -12.66 -35.75 -0.41
N ALA A 240 -12.74 -35.88 0.91
CA ALA A 240 -12.47 -37.12 1.63
C ALA A 240 -13.76 -37.89 1.95
N THR A 241 -13.62 -39.20 2.17
CA THR A 241 -14.70 -40.04 2.69
C THR A 241 -14.20 -40.82 3.89
N THR A 242 -15.04 -40.99 4.90
CA THR A 242 -14.70 -41.80 6.07
C THR A 242 -14.82 -43.29 5.75
N HIS A 243 -14.00 -44.10 6.43
CA HIS A 243 -14.01 -45.55 6.25
C HIS A 243 -13.84 -46.28 7.59
N GLY A 244 -14.64 -47.34 7.78
CA GLY A 244 -14.56 -48.19 8.96
C GLY A 244 -15.11 -47.56 10.24
N ILE A 245 -16.04 -46.60 10.11
CA ILE A 245 -16.86 -46.09 11.22
C ILE A 245 -18.03 -47.06 11.41
N GLN A 246 -18.26 -47.52 12.65
CA GLN A 246 -19.42 -48.33 13.01
C GLN A 246 -20.54 -47.41 13.51
N ASP A 247 -21.80 -47.75 13.22
CA ASP A 247 -23.03 -46.96 13.50
C ASP A 247 -23.33 -46.66 14.99
N GLN A 248 -22.38 -46.90 15.91
CA GLN A 248 -22.56 -46.79 17.36
C GLN A 248 -21.44 -45.99 18.06
N VAL A 249 -20.56 -45.33 17.31
CA VAL A 249 -19.44 -44.56 17.88
C VAL A 249 -19.63 -43.08 17.56
N ASP A 250 -19.73 -42.25 18.60
CA ASP A 250 -19.56 -40.79 18.48
C ASP A 250 -18.21 -40.52 17.82
N HIS A 251 -18.24 -40.08 16.56
CA HIS A 251 -17.05 -39.93 15.72
C HIS A 251 -16.77 -38.46 15.39
N VAL A 252 -17.75 -37.57 15.56
CA VAL A 252 -17.54 -36.12 15.62
C VAL A 252 -17.72 -35.65 17.06
N HIS A 253 -16.78 -34.84 17.54
CA HIS A 253 -16.85 -34.20 18.84
C HIS A 253 -16.74 -32.70 18.66
N GLN A 254 -17.74 -31.95 19.14
CA GLN A 254 -17.67 -30.50 19.17
C GLN A 254 -16.92 -30.03 20.42
N GLU A 255 -15.76 -29.41 20.22
CA GLU A 255 -14.94 -28.84 21.29
C GLU A 255 -14.70 -27.36 21.07
N PHE A 256 -14.71 -26.58 22.16
CA PHE A 256 -14.39 -25.16 22.13
C PHE A 256 -12.93 -24.97 22.51
N LEU A 257 -12.11 -24.68 21.50
CA LEU A 257 -10.69 -24.40 21.69
C LEU A 257 -10.45 -22.89 21.72
N GLY A 258 -9.51 -22.45 22.56
CA GLY A 258 -9.00 -21.09 22.51
C GLY A 258 -8.12 -20.92 21.27
N ASN A 259 -8.50 -20.02 20.37
CA ASN A 259 -7.69 -19.65 19.21
C ASN A 259 -7.45 -18.14 19.16
N VAL A 260 -6.32 -17.74 18.57
CA VAL A 260 -6.07 -16.33 18.29
C VAL A 260 -6.93 -15.94 17.10
N LYS A 261 -7.85 -15.01 17.33
CA LYS A 261 -8.66 -14.40 16.27
C LYS A 261 -8.05 -13.06 15.90
N TYR A 262 -7.82 -12.85 14.60
CA TYR A 262 -7.39 -11.54 14.12
C TYR A 262 -8.51 -10.54 14.35
N ILE A 263 -8.18 -9.49 15.11
CA ILE A 263 -9.07 -8.35 15.27
C ILE A 263 -9.00 -7.55 13.97
N PRO A 264 -10.14 -7.10 13.43
CA PRO A 264 -10.18 -6.16 12.31
C PRO A 264 -9.28 -4.95 12.61
N ILE A 265 -8.55 -4.49 11.60
CA ILE A 265 -7.52 -3.45 11.76
C ILE A 265 -8.09 -2.12 12.28
N ASP A 266 -9.38 -1.87 12.06
CA ASP A 266 -10.04 -0.65 12.50
C ASP A 266 -10.43 -0.68 13.99
N ASN A 267 -10.44 -1.87 14.60
CA ASN A 267 -10.68 -2.08 16.03
C ASN A 267 -9.36 -2.20 16.80
N LEU A 268 -8.48 -1.19 16.70
CA LEU A 268 -7.22 -1.19 17.44
C LEU A 268 -7.41 -0.68 18.88
N TYR A 269 -7.52 -1.58 19.84
CA TYR A 269 -7.43 -1.24 21.27
C TYR A 269 -5.96 -1.14 21.68
N SER A 270 -5.34 0.04 21.54
CA SER A 270 -3.89 0.16 21.79
C SER A 270 -3.47 0.13 23.27
N ARG A 271 -4.40 0.05 24.23
CA ARG A 271 -4.08 -0.05 25.66
C ARG A 271 -5.24 -0.63 26.47
N SER A 272 -4.93 -1.45 27.49
CA SER A 272 -5.91 -1.80 28.52
C SER A 272 -6.45 -0.51 29.16
N LYS A 273 -7.76 -0.30 29.07
CA LYS A 273 -8.45 0.88 29.64
C LYS A 273 -8.96 0.63 31.06
N ILE A 274 -8.59 -0.51 31.64
CA ILE A 274 -8.96 -0.92 33.00
C ILE A 274 -7.73 -0.72 33.87
N GLU A 275 -7.83 0.22 34.81
CA GLU A 275 -6.86 0.41 35.87
C GLU A 275 -7.51 0.00 37.19
N ILE A 276 -6.93 -0.98 37.87
CA ILE A 276 -7.31 -1.33 39.23
C ILE A 276 -6.62 -0.32 40.13
N LYS A 277 -7.40 0.57 40.75
CA LYS A 277 -6.87 1.57 41.66
C LYS A 277 -6.60 0.93 43.02
N ASP A 278 -5.36 1.02 43.50
CA ASP A 278 -4.97 0.59 44.86
C ASP A 278 -5.47 1.55 45.94
N ARG A 279 -5.84 2.79 45.57
CA ARG A 279 -6.35 3.82 46.49
C ARG A 279 -7.50 4.59 45.82
N GLU A 280 -8.45 5.03 46.64
CA GLU A 280 -9.67 5.71 46.17
C GLU A 280 -9.40 7.10 45.58
N VAL A 281 -8.31 7.76 45.98
CA VAL A 281 -7.95 9.12 45.53
C VAL A 281 -6.54 9.13 44.97
N ASP A 282 -6.41 9.44 43.69
CA ASP A 282 -5.13 9.75 43.07
C ASP A 282 -4.70 11.16 43.48
N THR A 283 -3.42 11.34 43.78
CA THR A 283 -2.85 12.69 43.99
C THR A 283 -2.99 13.48 42.68
N PHE A 284 -3.72 14.59 42.71
CA PHE A 284 -3.90 15.45 41.55
C PHE A 284 -2.55 15.84 40.94
N GLN A 285 -2.32 15.44 39.69
CA GLN A 285 -1.22 15.94 38.89
C GLN A 285 -1.69 17.23 38.20
N LEU A 286 -0.86 18.28 38.17
CA LEU A 286 -1.23 19.58 37.59
C LEU A 286 -1.62 19.51 36.10
N ASP A 287 -1.31 18.40 35.40
CA ASP A 287 -1.60 18.19 33.97
C ASP A 287 -2.58 17.03 33.68
N SER A 288 -3.23 16.45 34.71
CA SER A 288 -4.21 15.39 34.46
C SER A 288 -5.54 15.99 33.99
N ARG A 289 -5.94 15.71 32.75
CA ARG A 289 -7.29 16.04 32.25
C ARG A 289 -8.18 14.81 32.39
N PRO A 290 -9.44 14.94 32.87
CA PRO A 290 -10.37 13.82 32.88
C PRO A 290 -10.66 13.40 31.44
N VAL A 291 -10.45 12.12 31.14
CA VAL A 291 -10.81 11.50 29.87
C VAL A 291 -12.07 10.67 30.11
N THR A 292 -13.18 11.10 29.54
CA THR A 292 -14.42 10.31 29.56
C THR A 292 -14.45 9.43 28.33
N TYR A 293 -14.59 8.12 28.53
CA TYR A 293 -14.80 7.18 27.43
C TYR A 293 -16.29 7.00 27.18
N MET A 294 -16.63 6.90 25.91
CA MET A 294 -17.95 6.52 25.46
C MET A 294 -17.85 5.17 24.77
N HIS A 295 -18.69 4.22 25.17
CA HIS A 295 -18.79 2.94 24.50
C HIS A 295 -20.00 2.95 23.56
N SER A 296 -19.76 2.58 22.30
CA SER A 296 -20.80 2.18 21.34
C SER A 296 -20.62 0.70 21.05
N PHE A 297 -21.74 -0.02 20.95
CA PHE A 297 -21.74 -1.36 20.39
C PHE A 297 -22.31 -1.27 18.99
N GLU A 298 -21.57 -1.81 18.04
CA GLU A 298 -21.85 -1.68 16.62
C GLU A 298 -21.89 -3.09 16.05
N LYS A 299 -22.88 -3.36 15.19
CA LYS A 299 -22.87 -4.55 14.33
C LYS A 299 -22.56 -4.09 12.91
N SER A 300 -21.54 -4.71 12.34
CA SER A 300 -21.07 -4.43 10.99
C SER A 300 -20.88 -5.76 10.27
N MET A 301 -21.55 -5.89 9.12
CA MET A 301 -21.35 -7.01 8.21
C MET A 301 -19.90 -7.03 7.69
N TYR A 302 -19.37 -5.84 7.41
CA TYR A 302 -18.02 -5.67 6.88
C TYR A 302 -16.95 -6.03 7.91
N GLN A 303 -17.25 -5.99 9.21
CA GLN A 303 -16.37 -6.51 10.25
C GLN A 303 -16.16 -8.02 10.11
N ALA A 304 -17.24 -8.77 9.85
CA ALA A 304 -17.16 -10.23 9.63
C ALA A 304 -16.39 -10.55 8.34
N ILE A 305 -16.67 -9.82 7.26
CA ILE A 305 -15.94 -9.97 5.98
C ILE A 305 -14.46 -9.62 6.17
N SER A 306 -14.15 -8.55 6.89
CA SER A 306 -12.77 -8.12 7.15
C SER A 306 -12.00 -9.17 7.93
N LYS A 307 -12.64 -9.85 8.88
CA LYS A 307 -12.03 -10.98 9.59
C LYS A 307 -11.66 -12.10 8.62
N GLU A 308 -12.56 -12.49 7.72
CA GLU A 308 -12.27 -13.51 6.71
C GLU A 308 -11.18 -13.06 5.72
N MET A 309 -11.13 -11.77 5.36
CA MET A 309 -10.03 -11.21 4.58
C MET A 309 -8.69 -11.29 5.33
N MET A 310 -8.69 -11.13 6.65
CA MET A 310 -7.49 -11.28 7.48
C MET A 310 -7.07 -12.74 7.65
N ASN A 311 -8.00 -13.69 7.63
CA ASN A 311 -7.73 -15.14 7.63
C ASN A 311 -7.23 -15.63 6.25
N PHE A 312 -7.68 -14.98 5.18
CA PHE A 312 -7.18 -15.20 3.82
C PHE A 312 -5.74 -14.71 3.64
N LEU A 313 -5.35 -13.69 4.41
CA LEU A 313 -3.97 -13.25 4.60
C LEU A 313 -3.33 -14.04 5.74
N ALA A 314 -2.00 -14.10 5.83
CA ALA A 314 -1.37 -14.55 7.08
C ALA A 314 -1.40 -13.44 8.15
N GLY A 315 -2.60 -12.94 8.48
CA GLY A 315 -2.84 -11.97 9.53
C GLY A 315 -2.39 -10.52 9.24
N ALA A 316 -2.28 -9.74 10.32
CA ALA A 316 -2.00 -8.29 10.27
C ALA A 316 -0.61 -7.93 9.73
N ALA A 317 0.39 -8.79 9.94
CA ALA A 317 1.74 -8.57 9.44
C ALA A 317 1.79 -8.59 7.90
N ALA A 318 1.08 -9.54 7.28
CA ALA A 318 0.94 -9.62 5.83
C ALA A 318 0.25 -8.37 5.27
N PHE A 319 -0.84 -7.93 5.90
CA PHE A 319 -1.56 -6.72 5.51
C PHE A 319 -0.70 -5.45 5.61
N ASN A 320 0.02 -5.28 6.73
CA ASN A 320 0.92 -4.15 6.94
C ASN A 320 2.05 -4.12 5.91
N THR A 321 2.55 -5.28 5.49
CA THR A 321 3.56 -5.37 4.43
C THR A 321 2.99 -4.86 3.10
N ILE A 322 1.78 -5.27 2.74
CA ILE A 322 1.12 -4.87 1.47
C ILE A 322 0.94 -3.36 1.37
N ILE A 323 0.58 -2.69 2.47
CA ILE A 323 0.40 -1.23 2.51
C ILE A 323 1.74 -0.49 2.66
N GLY A 324 2.67 -1.08 3.42
CA GLY A 324 3.94 -0.49 3.81
C GLY A 324 5.06 -0.56 2.77
N GLU A 325 4.85 -1.25 1.64
CA GLU A 325 5.86 -1.34 0.59
C GLU A 325 6.25 0.06 0.04
N PRO A 326 7.55 0.37 -0.10
CA PRO A 326 8.01 1.69 -0.54
C PRO A 326 7.53 2.06 -1.94
N VAL A 327 7.24 1.05 -2.77
CA VAL A 327 6.67 1.20 -4.12
C VAL A 327 5.34 1.95 -4.09
N TYR A 328 4.57 1.82 -3.01
CA TYR A 328 3.28 2.50 -2.90
C TYR A 328 3.39 3.94 -2.42
N LYS A 329 4.55 4.44 -1.95
CA LYS A 329 4.66 5.81 -1.40
C LYS A 329 4.11 6.90 -2.34
N TYR A 330 4.48 6.87 -3.62
CA TYR A 330 4.11 7.89 -4.61
C TYR A 330 3.02 7.44 -5.59
N ARG A 331 2.56 6.19 -5.52
CA ARG A 331 1.49 5.69 -6.40
C ARG A 331 0.14 6.27 -6.00
N GLN A 332 -0.79 6.39 -6.94
CA GLN A 332 -2.14 6.90 -6.67
C GLN A 332 -2.98 5.94 -5.82
N GLU A 333 -2.76 4.63 -5.96
CA GLU A 333 -3.54 3.58 -5.28
C GLU A 333 -2.65 2.41 -4.80
N TYR A 334 -3.22 1.51 -4.00
CA TYR A 334 -2.59 0.26 -3.59
C TYR A 334 -3.00 -0.86 -4.56
N LYS A 335 -2.28 -0.98 -5.68
CA LYS A 335 -2.58 -1.97 -6.73
C LYS A 335 -2.64 -3.41 -6.18
N SER A 336 -1.76 -3.74 -5.24
CA SER A 336 -1.75 -5.04 -4.55
C SER A 336 -3.07 -5.32 -3.83
N LEU A 337 -3.53 -4.38 -3.03
CA LEU A 337 -4.74 -4.48 -2.23
C LEU A 337 -5.99 -4.59 -3.12
N GLU A 338 -6.03 -3.87 -4.25
CA GLU A 338 -7.10 -4.02 -5.24
C GLU A 338 -7.13 -5.44 -5.85
N LYS A 339 -5.96 -5.97 -6.24
CA LYS A 339 -5.87 -7.34 -6.79
C LYS A 339 -6.17 -8.41 -5.77
N LEU A 340 -5.85 -8.17 -4.51
CA LEU A 340 -6.17 -9.09 -3.43
C LEU A 340 -7.67 -9.12 -3.16
N ARG A 341 -8.34 -7.96 -3.18
CA ARG A 341 -9.79 -7.84 -3.08
C ARG A 341 -10.50 -8.60 -4.22
N GLU A 342 -10.05 -8.42 -5.45
CA GLU A 342 -10.58 -9.16 -6.63
C GLU A 342 -10.46 -10.67 -6.43
N ARG A 343 -9.32 -11.16 -5.95
CA ARG A 343 -9.07 -12.58 -5.70
C ARG A 343 -9.87 -13.15 -4.55
N PHE A 344 -10.04 -12.39 -3.46
CA PHE A 344 -10.86 -12.80 -2.34
C PHE A 344 -12.30 -13.02 -2.79
N PHE A 345 -12.92 -12.03 -3.45
CA PHE A 345 -14.30 -12.15 -3.92
C PHE A 345 -14.48 -13.16 -5.06
N ALA A 346 -13.44 -13.44 -5.85
CA ALA A 346 -13.49 -14.53 -6.83
C ALA A 346 -13.61 -15.93 -6.18
N ARG A 347 -13.18 -16.08 -4.91
CA ARG A 347 -13.31 -17.35 -4.16
C ARG A 347 -14.59 -17.42 -3.32
N VAL A 348 -15.20 -16.29 -2.98
CA VAL A 348 -16.44 -16.26 -2.21
C VAL A 348 -17.60 -16.71 -3.11
N GLU A 349 -18.13 -17.91 -2.87
CA GLU A 349 -19.20 -18.50 -3.69
C GLU A 349 -20.58 -17.86 -3.44
N ASN A 350 -20.79 -17.19 -2.29
CA ASN A 350 -22.09 -16.61 -1.90
C ASN A 350 -22.16 -15.10 -2.14
N GLU A 351 -23.30 -14.64 -2.65
CA GLU A 351 -23.64 -13.21 -2.67
C GLU A 351 -23.95 -12.75 -1.24
N ILE A 352 -23.24 -11.71 -0.79
CA ILE A 352 -23.39 -11.16 0.55
C ILE A 352 -24.50 -10.11 0.51
N ASP A 353 -25.63 -10.40 1.15
CA ASP A 353 -26.78 -9.50 1.24
C ASP A 353 -26.86 -8.80 2.61
N LEU A 354 -26.75 -7.48 2.59
CA LEU A 354 -26.85 -6.61 3.76
C LEU A 354 -28.25 -6.65 4.39
N GLU A 355 -29.31 -6.74 3.59
CA GLU A 355 -30.68 -6.72 4.11
C GLU A 355 -30.95 -7.97 4.95
N ARG A 356 -30.56 -9.14 4.43
CA ARG A 356 -30.62 -10.40 5.15
C ARG A 356 -29.78 -10.38 6.43
N PHE A 357 -28.59 -9.78 6.40
CA PHE A 357 -27.75 -9.61 7.59
C PHE A 357 -28.48 -8.77 8.66
N ILE A 358 -29.00 -7.59 8.30
CA ILE A 358 -29.69 -6.72 9.24
C ILE A 358 -30.95 -7.42 9.79
N GLU A 359 -31.73 -8.08 8.93
CA GLU A 359 -32.93 -8.83 9.32
C GLU A 359 -32.63 -9.94 10.33
N TYR A 360 -31.54 -10.67 10.13
CA TYR A 360 -31.09 -11.69 11.09
C TYR A 360 -30.80 -11.10 12.48
N TYR A 361 -30.30 -9.87 12.58
CA TYR A 361 -30.00 -9.26 13.88
C TYR A 361 -31.19 -8.51 14.50
N LYS A 362 -32.18 -8.07 13.72
CA LYS A 362 -33.37 -7.32 14.22
C LYS A 362 -34.03 -7.98 15.44
N TRP A 363 -34.10 -9.31 15.49
CA TRP A 363 -34.77 -10.04 16.58
C TRP A 363 -33.88 -10.27 17.81
N ILE A 364 -32.54 -10.24 17.66
CA ILE A 364 -31.57 -10.46 18.74
C ILE A 364 -31.20 -9.15 19.46
N ASP A 365 -31.25 -8.02 18.76
CA ASP A 365 -30.74 -6.73 19.26
C ASP A 365 -31.36 -6.30 20.60
N SER A 366 -32.66 -6.58 20.81
CA SER A 366 -33.38 -6.14 21.99
C SER A 366 -32.95 -6.86 23.28
N SER A 367 -32.56 -8.14 23.19
CA SER A 367 -32.09 -8.92 24.34
C SER A 367 -30.60 -8.68 24.56
N LEU A 368 -29.81 -8.62 23.50
CA LEU A 368 -28.37 -8.35 23.57
C LEU A 368 -28.09 -6.96 24.14
N GLY A 369 -28.86 -5.94 23.72
CA GLY A 369 -28.72 -4.58 24.24
C GLY A 369 -28.91 -4.49 25.76
N LYS A 370 -29.86 -5.25 26.32
CA LYS A 370 -30.08 -5.31 27.78
C LYS A 370 -28.96 -6.05 28.52
N MET A 371 -28.43 -7.13 27.93
CA MET A 371 -27.28 -7.85 28.49
C MET A 371 -26.03 -6.97 28.51
N LEU A 372 -25.76 -6.25 27.41
CA LEU A 372 -24.60 -5.37 27.30
C LEU A 372 -24.66 -4.19 28.28
N GLN A 373 -25.86 -3.66 28.54
CA GLN A 373 -26.06 -2.65 29.59
C GLN A 373 -25.67 -3.16 30.98
N GLN A 374 -25.87 -4.45 31.27
CA GLN A 374 -25.52 -5.05 32.57
C GLN A 374 -24.02 -5.31 32.72
N LEU A 375 -23.29 -5.50 31.62
CA LEU A 375 -21.84 -5.73 31.61
C LEU A 375 -21.04 -4.41 31.73
N GLN A 376 -21.70 -3.27 31.56
CA GLN A 376 -21.04 -1.97 31.51
C GLN A 376 -20.61 -1.49 32.91
N PRO A 377 -19.40 -0.91 33.05
CA PRO A 377 -19.02 -0.19 34.25
C PRO A 377 -19.95 1.02 34.49
N ALA A 378 -20.44 1.17 35.73
CA ALA A 378 -21.34 2.24 36.12
C ALA A 378 -20.83 3.67 35.84
N THR A 379 -19.52 3.82 35.67
CA THR A 379 -18.84 5.11 35.44
C THR A 379 -18.69 5.49 33.97
N SER A 380 -18.99 4.61 33.02
CA SER A 380 -18.89 4.92 31.59
C SER A 380 -20.20 5.46 31.04
N ALA A 381 -20.13 6.40 30.09
CA ALA A 381 -21.27 6.78 29.26
C ALA A 381 -21.39 5.82 28.05
N MET A 382 -22.61 5.54 27.59
CA MET A 382 -22.87 4.70 26.43
C MET A 382 -24.01 5.29 25.58
N ASN A 383 -23.92 5.10 24.26
CA ASN A 383 -25.08 5.26 23.38
C ASN A 383 -26.03 4.07 23.56
N LEU A 384 -27.27 4.33 23.97
CA LEU A 384 -28.26 3.28 24.19
C LEU A 384 -28.63 2.61 22.86
N GLY A 385 -28.44 1.29 22.78
CA GLY A 385 -28.76 0.48 21.60
C GLY A 385 -27.52 0.03 20.83
N MET A 386 -27.64 -1.11 20.14
CA MET A 386 -26.62 -1.55 19.18
C MET A 386 -26.90 -0.86 17.85
N GLN A 387 -25.87 -0.24 17.27
CA GLN A 387 -26.01 0.51 16.02
C GLN A 387 -25.62 -0.36 14.82
N ASP A 388 -26.40 -0.26 13.75
CA ASP A 388 -26.12 -0.89 12.47
C ASP A 388 -25.15 0.02 11.72
N VAL A 389 -23.89 -0.41 11.57
CA VAL A 389 -22.85 0.38 10.93
C VAL A 389 -22.47 -0.26 9.60
N VAL A 390 -22.50 0.56 8.55
CA VAL A 390 -22.05 0.22 7.20
C VAL A 390 -20.73 0.94 6.98
N GLU A 391 -19.64 0.19 6.99
CA GLU A 391 -18.27 0.71 6.85
C GLU A 391 -17.55 0.03 5.68
N SER A 392 -16.43 0.59 5.25
CA SER A 392 -15.56 -0.07 4.27
C SER A 392 -14.86 -1.27 4.90
N HIS A 393 -14.66 -2.34 4.13
CA HIS A 393 -13.91 -3.50 4.63
C HIS A 393 -12.39 -3.25 4.63
N ALA A 394 -11.62 -4.12 5.28
CA ALA A 394 -10.16 -4.00 5.41
C ALA A 394 -9.41 -3.76 4.08
N LEU A 395 -9.82 -4.43 2.99
CA LEU A 395 -9.24 -4.28 1.65
C LEU A 395 -9.81 -3.12 0.81
N GLU A 396 -10.53 -2.17 1.41
CA GLU A 396 -11.08 -0.97 0.74
C GLU A 396 -10.43 0.32 1.26
N ARG A 397 -9.33 0.16 2.00
CA ARG A 397 -8.69 1.26 2.71
C ARG A 397 -8.24 2.36 1.74
N ASN A 398 -8.60 3.59 2.10
CA ASN A 398 -8.18 4.78 1.37
C ASN A 398 -6.67 5.01 1.51
N LYS A 399 -6.08 5.58 0.45
CA LYS A 399 -4.65 5.87 0.39
C LYS A 399 -4.37 7.34 0.63
N TYR A 400 -3.40 7.61 1.50
CA TYR A 400 -2.76 8.92 1.57
C TYR A 400 -1.70 9.05 0.47
N LYS A 401 -1.87 10.03 -0.42
CA LYS A 401 -0.98 10.24 -1.56
C LYS A 401 0.17 11.15 -1.14
N HIS A 402 1.38 10.61 -1.09
CA HIS A 402 2.56 11.47 -0.95
C HIS A 402 2.85 12.12 -2.29
N HIS A 403 2.95 13.44 -2.30
CA HIS A 403 3.45 14.16 -3.47
C HIS A 403 4.95 13.87 -3.63
N ALA A 404 5.34 13.46 -4.84
CA ALA A 404 6.76 13.33 -5.16
C ALA A 404 7.44 14.70 -5.03
N PRO A 405 8.64 14.78 -4.43
CA PRO A 405 9.36 16.04 -4.36
C PRO A 405 9.65 16.50 -5.79
N GLN A 406 8.99 17.57 -6.21
CA GLN A 406 9.31 18.23 -7.46
C GLN A 406 10.51 19.12 -7.19
N LEU A 407 11.63 18.85 -7.87
CA LEU A 407 12.69 19.83 -7.98
C LEU A 407 12.15 20.93 -8.87
N ASN A 408 11.69 22.02 -8.26
CA ASN A 408 11.36 23.24 -9.00
C ASN A 408 12.65 23.78 -9.61
N TYR A 409 12.93 23.37 -10.84
CA TYR A 409 13.92 24.03 -11.68
C TYR A 409 13.38 25.42 -11.99
N LYS A 410 13.75 26.39 -11.15
CA LYS A 410 13.69 27.79 -11.56
C LYS A 410 14.75 27.94 -12.65
N ASP A 411 14.32 28.04 -13.90
CA ASP A 411 15.23 28.36 -15.00
C ASP A 411 15.94 29.68 -14.65
N PRO A 412 17.28 29.71 -14.52
CA PRO A 412 18.01 30.92 -14.22
C PRO A 412 17.78 32.03 -15.25
N LYS A 413 17.29 31.70 -16.46
CA LYS A 413 16.88 32.70 -17.46
C LYS A 413 15.72 33.59 -17.03
N ASN A 414 14.92 33.18 -16.05
CA ASN A 414 13.79 33.99 -15.55
C ASN A 414 14.21 34.94 -14.41
N LEU A 415 15.48 34.90 -13.99
CA LEU A 415 16.08 35.87 -13.06
C LEU A 415 16.84 36.93 -13.86
N GLU A 416 16.14 37.66 -14.73
CA GLU A 416 16.72 38.81 -15.41
C GLU A 416 16.72 40.01 -14.45
N ALA A 417 17.88 40.33 -13.87
CA ALA A 417 18.11 41.64 -13.30
C ALA A 417 18.36 42.63 -14.45
N ARG A 418 17.29 43.23 -15.00
CA ARG A 418 17.43 44.24 -16.05
C ARG A 418 17.78 45.60 -15.42
N VAL A 419 19.02 46.05 -15.62
CA VAL A 419 19.43 47.42 -15.24
C VAL A 419 18.86 48.38 -16.28
N ILE A 420 17.75 49.03 -15.94
CA ILE A 420 17.06 50.02 -16.78
C ILE A 420 17.60 51.41 -16.41
N ALA A 421 18.02 52.21 -17.39
CA ALA A 421 18.48 53.58 -17.14
C ALA A 421 17.30 54.56 -16.95
N GLN A 422 17.54 55.67 -16.25
CA GLN A 422 16.49 56.63 -15.85
C GLN A 422 15.60 57.15 -17.01
N PRO A 423 16.14 57.53 -18.19
CA PRO A 423 15.31 57.95 -19.33
C PRO A 423 14.47 56.81 -19.92
N GLU A 424 14.93 55.56 -19.88
CA GLU A 424 14.12 54.39 -20.28
C GLU A 424 12.92 54.23 -19.34
N ARG A 425 13.14 54.44 -18.03
CA ARG A 425 12.08 54.36 -17.02
C ARG A 425 11.04 55.47 -17.14
N GLY A 426 11.44 56.65 -17.62
CA GLY A 426 10.55 57.80 -17.84
C GLY A 426 9.85 57.81 -19.21
N TYR A 427 10.25 56.92 -20.13
CA TYR A 427 9.68 56.89 -21.47
C TYR A 427 8.26 56.31 -21.46
N SER A 428 7.29 57.09 -21.91
CA SER A 428 5.90 56.62 -22.04
C SER A 428 5.77 55.72 -23.25
N TRP A 429 5.96 54.40 -23.06
CA TRP A 429 5.78 53.42 -24.14
C TRP A 429 4.38 53.49 -24.77
N ALA A 430 3.35 53.79 -23.97
CA ALA A 430 1.96 53.91 -24.45
C ALA A 430 1.77 54.98 -25.53
N ARG A 431 2.63 56.01 -25.59
CA ARG A 431 2.57 57.08 -26.62
C ARG A 431 3.82 57.16 -27.51
N GLY A 432 4.84 56.35 -27.21
CA GLY A 432 6.15 56.36 -27.85
C GLY A 432 6.43 55.17 -28.76
N HIS A 433 5.41 54.40 -29.12
CA HIS A 433 5.48 53.32 -30.10
C HIS A 433 4.86 53.76 -31.43
N HIS A 434 5.27 53.13 -32.53
CA HIS A 434 4.67 53.38 -33.84
C HIS A 434 3.16 53.08 -33.79
N PRO A 435 2.29 54.05 -34.12
CA PRO A 435 0.85 53.82 -34.07
C PRO A 435 0.42 52.80 -35.14
N ILE A 436 -0.52 51.92 -34.81
CA ILE A 436 -1.08 50.95 -35.77
C ILE A 436 -1.86 51.67 -36.88
N SER A 437 -2.39 52.86 -36.59
CA SER A 437 -3.18 53.68 -37.51
C SER A 437 -2.36 54.38 -38.60
N ASP A 438 -1.03 54.38 -38.51
CA ASP A 438 -0.12 55.18 -39.37
C ASP A 438 -0.45 56.68 -39.39
N SER A 439 -1.27 57.16 -38.45
CA SER A 439 -1.63 58.57 -38.33
C SER A 439 -0.61 59.32 -37.48
N GLN A 440 -0.19 60.51 -37.94
CA GLN A 440 0.73 61.37 -37.20
C GLN A 440 0.09 62.00 -35.95
N GLU A 441 -1.24 62.00 -35.86
CA GLU A 441 -1.99 62.46 -34.68
C GLU A 441 -1.90 61.46 -33.52
N ASP A 442 -1.72 60.17 -33.81
CA ASP A 442 -1.54 59.13 -32.81
C ASP A 442 -0.04 58.95 -32.50
N ASN A 443 0.30 58.85 -31.21
CA ASN A 443 1.67 58.59 -30.75
C ASN A 443 2.72 59.55 -31.34
N CYS A 444 2.43 60.85 -31.32
CA CYS A 444 3.30 61.89 -31.88
C CYS A 444 4.75 61.84 -31.35
N LEU A 445 4.97 61.30 -30.13
CA LEU A 445 6.29 61.17 -29.51
C LEU A 445 7.19 60.25 -30.35
N TRP A 446 6.61 59.21 -30.95
CA TRP A 446 7.32 58.36 -31.90
C TRP A 446 7.64 59.13 -33.19
N TRP A 447 6.68 59.90 -33.71
CA TRP A 447 6.87 60.67 -34.94
C TRP A 447 7.91 61.79 -34.82
N SER A 448 8.02 62.44 -33.66
CA SER A 448 9.02 63.49 -33.43
C SER A 448 10.43 62.93 -33.21
N SER A 449 10.54 61.75 -32.59
CA SER A 449 11.83 61.21 -32.14
C SER A 449 12.40 60.12 -33.05
N ARG A 450 11.56 59.31 -33.69
CA ARG A 450 11.97 58.09 -34.42
C ARG A 450 11.52 58.00 -35.88
N ALA A 451 10.53 58.77 -36.33
CA ALA A 451 10.09 58.68 -37.72
C ALA A 451 11.18 59.15 -38.69
N GLU A 452 11.38 58.37 -39.76
CA GLU A 452 12.27 58.77 -40.84
C GLU A 452 11.64 59.93 -41.64
N SER A 453 12.37 61.04 -41.75
CA SER A 453 11.92 62.17 -42.56
C SER A 453 11.98 61.82 -44.04
N THR A 454 10.82 61.58 -44.65
CA THR A 454 10.63 61.35 -46.10
C THR A 454 10.40 62.63 -46.91
N ALA A 455 10.54 63.81 -46.28
CA ALA A 455 10.32 65.10 -46.95
C ALA A 455 11.55 65.51 -47.78
N GLY A 456 11.46 65.31 -49.09
CA GLY A 456 12.33 65.95 -50.07
C GLY A 456 12.23 67.49 -50.03
N ALA A 457 13.40 68.13 -50.13
CA ALA A 457 13.60 69.53 -50.50
C ALA A 457 12.87 70.61 -49.68
N LEU A 458 13.46 71.03 -48.55
CA LEU A 458 13.36 72.44 -48.16
C LEU A 458 14.18 73.29 -49.15
N LEU A 459 13.54 74.26 -49.80
CA LEU A 459 14.10 75.17 -50.80
C LEU A 459 15.26 76.02 -50.26
N LEU A 460 16.48 75.48 -50.29
CA LEU A 460 17.74 76.16 -49.99
C LEU A 460 18.78 75.83 -51.09
N PRO A 461 19.75 76.71 -51.38
CA PRO A 461 20.70 76.52 -52.48
C PRO A 461 21.47 75.20 -52.37
N SER A 462 21.60 74.49 -53.49
CA SER A 462 22.06 73.09 -53.61
C SER A 462 23.41 72.76 -52.95
N ALA A 463 24.31 73.73 -52.79
CA ALA A 463 25.59 73.52 -52.13
C ALA A 463 25.46 73.38 -50.59
N ILE A 464 24.57 74.17 -49.97
CA ILE A 464 24.34 74.14 -48.52
C ILE A 464 23.51 72.90 -48.15
N THR A 465 22.60 72.48 -49.03
CA THR A 465 21.82 71.25 -48.85
C THR A 465 22.71 70.02 -48.93
N ALA A 466 23.65 69.94 -49.89
CA ALA A 466 24.56 68.80 -50.00
C ALA A 466 25.53 68.67 -48.81
N GLU A 467 26.12 69.77 -48.31
CA GLU A 467 26.99 69.73 -47.12
C GLU A 467 26.21 69.44 -45.83
N ARG A 468 24.99 69.98 -45.69
CA ARG A 468 24.13 69.73 -44.54
C ARG A 468 23.55 68.31 -44.56
N GLU A 469 23.29 67.75 -45.73
CA GLU A 469 22.84 66.37 -45.94
C GLU A 469 23.99 65.39 -45.74
N ALA A 470 25.22 65.74 -46.12
CA ALA A 470 26.44 65.00 -45.78
C ALA A 470 26.72 65.01 -44.25
N LEU A 471 26.58 66.16 -43.57
CA LEU A 471 26.68 66.23 -42.11
C LEU A 471 25.55 65.46 -41.42
N ARG A 472 24.33 65.48 -41.97
CA ARG A 472 23.19 64.69 -41.48
C ARG A 472 23.43 63.19 -41.68
N LEU A 473 24.03 62.77 -42.79
CA LEU A 473 24.38 61.37 -43.06
C LEU A 473 25.57 60.90 -42.21
N ILE A 474 26.57 61.74 -41.96
CA ILE A 474 27.68 61.41 -41.05
C ILE A 474 27.21 61.37 -39.58
N ALA A 475 26.26 62.22 -39.19
CA ALA A 475 25.65 62.18 -37.86
C ALA A 475 24.65 61.02 -37.67
N ASN A 476 24.03 60.53 -38.76
CA ASN A 476 22.98 59.52 -38.77
C ASN A 476 23.33 58.23 -39.54
N SER A 477 24.61 57.88 -39.72
CA SER A 477 25.03 56.74 -40.56
C SER A 477 24.66 55.35 -40.02
N GLU A 478 23.86 55.25 -38.95
CA GLU A 478 23.29 53.99 -38.51
C GLU A 478 22.06 54.29 -37.64
N ARG A 479 20.91 54.52 -38.29
CA ARG A 479 19.63 54.75 -37.62
C ARG A 479 18.70 53.55 -37.87
N ASP A 480 19.14 52.37 -37.43
CA ASP A 480 18.19 51.31 -37.09
C ASP A 480 17.43 51.75 -35.84
N GLY A 481 16.16 51.36 -35.68
CA GLY A 481 15.32 51.76 -34.54
C GLY A 481 15.89 51.43 -33.15
N ASN A 482 16.99 50.67 -33.10
CA ASN A 482 17.77 50.33 -31.92
C ASN A 482 18.79 51.42 -31.51
N THR A 483 19.38 52.19 -32.43
CA THR A 483 20.45 53.15 -32.12
C THR A 483 19.95 54.42 -31.42
N ASP A 484 18.74 54.91 -31.73
CA ASP A 484 18.12 56.03 -31.00
C ASP A 484 17.78 55.63 -29.56
N ALA A 485 17.34 54.38 -29.36
CA ALA A 485 17.11 53.81 -28.05
C ALA A 485 18.42 53.69 -27.26
N GLU A 486 19.49 53.20 -27.90
CA GLU A 486 20.80 53.12 -27.28
C GLU A 486 21.43 54.49 -26.98
N ARG A 487 21.14 55.56 -27.73
CA ARG A 487 21.72 56.90 -27.46
C ARG A 487 20.98 57.71 -26.41
N ASN A 488 19.66 57.56 -26.33
CA ASN A 488 18.82 58.35 -25.43
C ASN A 488 18.46 57.59 -24.15
N PHE A 489 18.25 56.27 -24.21
CA PHE A 489 17.83 55.50 -23.04
C PHE A 489 18.98 54.93 -22.20
N THR A 490 20.22 54.91 -22.70
CA THR A 490 21.38 54.42 -21.93
C THR A 490 22.02 55.47 -21.03
N ARG A 491 21.59 56.74 -21.11
CA ARG A 491 22.18 57.81 -20.32
C ARG A 491 21.78 57.66 -18.84
N PRO A 492 22.73 57.72 -17.89
CA PRO A 492 22.42 57.52 -16.48
C PRO A 492 21.72 58.72 -15.81
N TYR A 493 21.59 59.86 -16.51
CA TYR A 493 21.01 61.10 -15.97
C TYR A 493 20.03 61.74 -16.98
N ASN A 494 19.10 62.55 -16.46
CA ASN A 494 18.21 63.40 -17.23
C ASN A 494 18.56 64.87 -16.96
N ILE A 495 18.73 65.70 -18.01
CA ILE A 495 18.92 67.16 -17.89
C ILE A 495 17.67 67.82 -18.45
N SER A 496 16.90 68.48 -17.58
CA SER A 496 15.77 69.33 -17.97
C SER A 496 16.11 70.79 -17.65
N ALA A 497 15.87 71.69 -18.60
CA ALA A 497 15.92 73.13 -18.37
C ALA A 497 14.50 73.69 -18.43
N GLU A 498 14.07 74.34 -17.35
CA GLU A 498 12.75 74.99 -17.29
C GLU A 498 12.92 76.49 -17.57
N ILE A 499 12.21 77.00 -18.58
CA ILE A 499 12.15 78.44 -18.84
C ILE A 499 11.12 79.01 -17.87
N SER A 500 11.58 79.58 -16.76
CA SER A 500 10.71 80.40 -15.93
C SER A 500 10.55 81.77 -16.58
N ASN A 501 9.36 82.05 -17.10
CA ASN A 501 8.99 83.42 -17.41
C ASN A 501 8.80 84.16 -16.09
N THR A 502 9.86 84.77 -15.56
CA THR A 502 9.71 85.73 -14.46
C THR A 502 8.89 86.91 -14.97
N LEU A 503 7.59 86.91 -14.66
CA LEU A 503 6.75 88.10 -14.75
C LEU A 503 7.29 89.10 -13.74
N THR A 504 8.09 90.05 -14.19
CA THR A 504 8.39 91.25 -13.39
C THR A 504 7.08 92.01 -13.22
N LEU A 505 6.42 91.81 -12.09
CA LEU A 505 5.34 92.68 -11.62
C LEU A 505 5.96 94.08 -11.47
N GLY A 506 5.41 95.05 -12.20
CA GLY A 506 5.90 96.43 -12.19
C GLY A 506 6.00 96.96 -10.76
N GLY A 507 7.18 97.44 -10.40
CA GLY A 507 7.41 98.08 -9.12
C GLY A 507 6.61 99.38 -9.05
N ASN A 508 5.50 99.37 -8.31
CA ASN A 508 4.85 100.60 -7.89
C ASN A 508 5.61 101.13 -6.67
N GLY A 509 6.43 102.17 -6.87
CA GLY A 509 7.41 102.66 -5.90
C GLY A 509 6.87 103.32 -4.63
N ARG A 510 5.59 103.10 -4.27
CA ARG A 510 4.97 103.71 -3.08
C ARG A 510 3.82 102.85 -2.56
N THR A 511 4.10 101.72 -1.92
CA THR A 511 3.40 101.25 -0.70
C THR A 511 3.81 99.83 -0.28
N ASN A 512 4.09 99.72 1.03
CA ASN A 512 4.09 98.52 1.88
C ASN A 512 5.38 97.70 2.03
N ASN A 513 6.11 98.09 3.09
CA ASN A 513 6.83 97.24 4.02
C ASN A 513 6.05 95.96 4.39
N GLU A 514 6.67 94.78 4.26
CA GLU A 514 7.20 93.98 5.39
C GLU A 514 7.73 92.60 4.93
N PRO A 515 8.62 91.95 5.73
CA PRO A 515 9.61 90.99 5.28
C PRO A 515 9.18 89.52 5.45
N GLY A 516 9.58 88.64 4.54
CA GLY A 516 9.22 87.22 4.69
C GLY A 516 9.79 86.28 3.64
N SER A 517 10.98 85.75 3.95
CA SER A 517 11.43 84.38 3.66
C SER A 517 11.66 83.89 2.21
N LEU A 518 12.93 83.56 1.97
CA LEU A 518 13.41 82.28 1.44
C LEU A 518 13.16 81.94 -0.05
N SER A 519 14.17 82.22 -0.87
CA SER A 519 14.96 81.14 -1.49
C SER A 519 16.27 81.70 -2.01
N THR A 520 17.32 81.54 -1.21
CA THR A 520 18.70 81.80 -1.63
C THR A 520 19.07 80.85 -2.75
N ILE A 521 19.43 81.48 -3.86
CA ILE A 521 20.02 80.94 -5.07
C ILE A 521 21.22 80.06 -4.72
N VAL A 522 21.12 78.77 -5.04
CA VAL A 522 22.31 77.93 -5.26
C VAL A 522 22.29 77.57 -6.73
N ASN A 523 23.05 78.30 -7.54
CA ASN A 523 23.69 77.72 -8.70
C ASN A 523 24.94 78.54 -9.06
N ALA A 524 26.06 78.14 -8.44
CA ALA A 524 27.36 78.30 -9.03
C ALA A 524 27.47 77.26 -10.16
N GLY A 525 27.35 77.70 -11.40
CA GLY A 525 27.47 76.85 -12.56
C GLY A 525 27.49 77.71 -13.82
N ASN A 526 28.46 77.43 -14.69
CA ASN A 526 28.77 78.18 -15.91
C ASN A 526 27.51 78.67 -16.64
N ARG A 527 27.47 79.97 -16.93
CA ARG A 527 26.40 80.60 -17.70
C ARG A 527 26.58 80.18 -19.17
N PHE A 528 25.79 79.23 -19.63
CA PHE A 528 25.71 78.90 -21.05
C PHE A 528 24.72 79.87 -21.70
N GLU A 529 25.22 80.79 -22.52
CA GLU A 529 24.38 81.62 -23.38
C GLU A 529 24.03 80.81 -24.62
N LEU A 530 22.79 80.30 -24.68
CA LEU A 530 22.24 79.67 -25.87
C LEU A 530 21.59 80.75 -26.73
N ALA A 531 21.93 80.80 -28.02
CA ALA A 531 21.25 81.70 -28.94
C ALA A 531 19.81 81.19 -29.19
N ALA A 532 18.85 82.09 -29.40
CA ALA A 532 17.43 81.73 -29.51
C ALA A 532 17.12 80.73 -30.66
N ASN A 533 18.01 80.64 -31.64
CA ASN A 533 17.97 79.70 -32.76
C ASN A 533 18.56 78.30 -32.44
N GLU A 534 19.21 78.12 -31.29
CA GLU A 534 19.75 76.83 -30.82
C GLU A 534 18.78 76.09 -29.88
N ILE A 535 17.66 76.72 -29.53
CA ILE A 535 16.62 76.15 -28.67
C ILE A 535 15.55 75.51 -29.55
N VAL A 536 15.62 74.19 -29.70
CA VAL A 536 14.53 73.41 -30.31
C VAL A 536 13.43 73.26 -29.27
N ARG A 537 12.29 73.92 -29.46
CA ARG A 537 11.10 73.66 -28.66
C ARG A 537 10.60 72.27 -28.99
N GLU A 538 10.57 71.39 -27.99
CA GLU A 538 9.85 70.14 -28.10
C GLU A 538 8.36 70.47 -28.28
N GLN A 539 7.77 69.96 -29.35
CA GLN A 539 6.37 70.18 -29.64
C GLN A 539 5.57 69.41 -28.58
N VAL A 540 4.84 70.12 -27.73
CA VAL A 540 3.98 69.49 -26.73
C VAL A 540 2.87 68.76 -27.47
N CYS A 541 2.89 67.45 -27.36
CA CYS A 541 1.69 66.63 -27.38
C CYS A 541 1.49 66.05 -25.96
#